data_AF-T0J308-F1
#
_entry.id   AF-T0J308-F1
#
_cell.length_a   1.000
_cell.length_b   1.000
_cell.length_c   1.000
_cell.angle_alpha   90.00
_cell.angle_beta   90.00
_cell.angle_gamma   90.00
#
_symmetry.space_group_name_H-M   'P 1'
#
loop_
_entity.id
_entity.type
_entity.pdbx_description
1 polymer ?
#
loop_
_entity_poly.entity_id
_entity_poly.type
_entity_poly.pdbx_seq_one_letter_code
_entity_poly.pdbx_strand_id
1 'polypeptide(L)'
;MAITGLEMAELVRELCHDEGAGPLALSGAAAGYRRFADAVGAGAAFPYVIVGAGDVPQWEAGSGVLNEAGRLVRSPSASSAGGAAVDFGPGEKRVTLAPHAAWIAAVEGHGHDVAGIAGLPEALAGMEELGVAVEAAAQAIDGLGQGLAGKQAASGQLDAIAALSTTAFGRSLLEQGDAGSARTRIGALGASGVQRMGGAELHINTLTGEAYPTEGWMGRVSVLGPAVSVVMDGGQGSFRVVGTGALANNRLYRANGTLAARADIVSGDVIGDYNVWGQIGGDFVELSRVRTTYVGAAPATNNLASRMNFYVGRTGSSAMQETLRLEHQAITAFGAVAPSSDNGFALGNGAARWSAIYAASGTISTSDARAKQDLADIDDALIDAWEAVDWRQYRFGEAVAAKGDAARTHIGLVAQEVRDAIDARLGMGTAVRLGLLCHDRWDARGAETDDDGVVTAGRAAGDRWGLRYEECLALEAAWQRRRIARLEARIAALETSA
;
A
#
# COMPACT_ATOMS: atom_id res chain seq x y z
N MET A 1 28.57 -68.60 48.72
CA MET A 1 27.63 -68.20 49.78
C MET A 1 28.47 -67.81 50.99
N ALA A 2 28.58 -66.51 51.29
CA ALA A 2 29.43 -66.02 52.38
C ALA A 2 28.86 -66.46 53.73
N ILE A 3 29.74 -66.90 54.64
CA ILE A 3 29.41 -67.39 55.99
C ILE A 3 28.83 -66.23 56.82
N THR A 4 27.50 -66.09 56.83
CA THR A 4 26.76 -65.11 57.65
C THR A 4 26.53 -65.59 59.10
N GLY A 5 27.16 -66.69 59.49
CA GLY A 5 27.05 -67.29 60.84
C GLY A 5 28.15 -66.91 61.84
N LEU A 6 29.20 -66.18 61.41
CA LEU A 6 30.32 -65.77 62.28
C LEU A 6 30.00 -64.51 63.11
N GLU A 7 29.02 -63.70 62.70
CA GLU A 7 28.61 -62.47 63.41
C GLU A 7 28.07 -62.75 64.84
N MET A 8 27.72 -63.99 65.16
CA MET A 8 27.13 -64.36 66.45
C MET A 8 28.15 -64.70 67.55
N ALA A 9 29.41 -64.98 67.23
CA ALA A 9 30.44 -65.34 68.21
C ALA A 9 31.42 -64.19 68.54
N GLU A 10 31.60 -63.21 67.65
CA GLU A 10 32.58 -62.11 67.82
C GLU A 10 32.14 -60.96 68.75
N LEU A 11 30.90 -60.96 69.23
CA LEU A 11 30.34 -59.85 70.03
C LEU A 11 30.19 -60.15 71.53
N VAL A 12 31.01 -61.03 72.13
CA VAL A 12 30.97 -61.30 73.59
C VAL A 12 32.32 -60.99 74.23
N ARG A 13 32.35 -59.92 75.03
CA ARG A 13 33.53 -59.46 75.76
C ARG A 13 33.13 -58.69 77.01
N GLU A 14 33.71 -59.05 78.14
CA GLU A 14 33.53 -58.36 79.42
C GLU A 14 34.85 -57.88 80.00
N LEU A 15 34.79 -56.82 80.80
CA LEU A 15 35.92 -56.32 81.56
C LEU A 15 35.98 -57.03 82.91
N CYS A 16 37.17 -57.15 83.47
CA CYS A 16 37.41 -57.68 84.82
C CYS A 16 38.47 -56.82 85.50
N HIS A 17 38.31 -56.58 86.80
CA HIS A 17 39.25 -55.80 87.61
C HIS A 17 39.80 -56.59 88.80
N ASP A 18 39.29 -57.79 89.07
CA ASP A 18 39.72 -58.64 90.17
C ASP A 18 41.18 -59.06 90.04
N GLU A 19 41.88 -59.11 91.17
CA GLU A 19 43.24 -59.63 91.30
C GLU A 19 43.22 -61.07 91.81
N GLY A 20 44.27 -61.84 91.52
CA GLY A 20 44.40 -63.21 92.02
C GLY A 20 44.33 -64.30 90.95
N ALA A 21 44.73 -65.51 91.33
CA ALA A 21 44.60 -66.73 90.51
C ALA A 21 43.22 -67.41 90.58
N GLY A 22 42.32 -66.94 91.46
CA GLY A 22 41.00 -67.53 91.70
C GLY A 22 39.95 -67.21 90.63
N PRO A 23 38.66 -67.56 90.88
CA PRO A 23 37.54 -67.13 90.04
C PRO A 23 37.45 -65.60 89.97
N LEU A 24 37.18 -65.07 88.78
CA LEU A 24 37.19 -63.62 88.52
C LEU A 24 35.77 -63.07 88.35
N ALA A 25 35.46 -61.95 88.98
CA ALA A 25 34.21 -61.23 88.75
C ALA A 25 34.29 -60.43 87.45
N LEU A 26 33.31 -60.64 86.57
CA LEU A 26 33.17 -59.87 85.34
C LEU A 26 32.41 -58.57 85.67
N SER A 27 33.03 -57.43 85.36
CA SER A 27 32.53 -56.09 85.64
C SER A 27 31.47 -55.61 84.64
N GLY A 28 31.12 -56.43 83.64
CA GLY A 28 30.12 -56.15 82.61
C GLY A 28 30.71 -56.07 81.20
N ALA A 29 29.81 -55.98 80.21
CA ALA A 29 30.14 -55.92 78.78
C ALA A 29 31.01 -54.71 78.42
N ALA A 30 32.05 -54.95 77.61
CA ALA A 30 32.81 -53.89 76.96
C ALA A 30 31.94 -53.17 75.91
N ALA A 31 32.23 -51.91 75.62
CA ALA A 31 31.45 -51.11 74.66
C ALA A 31 31.35 -51.81 73.28
N GLY A 32 30.12 -52.03 72.80
CA GLY A 32 29.84 -52.74 71.55
C GLY A 32 29.79 -54.27 71.65
N TYR A 33 29.96 -54.84 72.84
CA TYR A 33 29.91 -56.28 73.10
C TYR A 33 28.76 -56.64 74.07
N ARG A 34 28.45 -57.93 74.17
CA ARG A 34 27.45 -58.54 75.06
C ARG A 34 28.12 -59.18 76.28
N ARG A 35 27.34 -59.38 77.35
CA ARG A 35 27.80 -60.10 78.55
C ARG A 35 27.93 -61.59 78.28
N PHE A 36 28.79 -62.30 79.02
CA PHE A 36 28.86 -63.76 78.92
C PHE A 36 27.54 -64.39 79.35
N ALA A 37 26.94 -63.93 80.46
CA ALA A 37 25.69 -64.47 80.98
C ALA A 37 24.50 -64.38 80.00
N ASP A 38 24.52 -63.43 79.07
CA ASP A 38 23.47 -63.26 78.05
C ASP A 38 23.69 -64.15 76.82
N ALA A 39 24.93 -64.64 76.63
CA ALA A 39 25.36 -65.33 75.41
C ALA A 39 25.65 -66.82 75.61
N VAL A 40 25.95 -67.25 76.85
CA VAL A 40 26.17 -68.66 77.19
C VAL A 40 25.11 -69.15 78.17
N GLY A 41 24.60 -70.37 77.99
CA GLY A 41 23.63 -70.96 78.91
C GLY A 41 24.20 -71.16 80.32
N ALA A 42 23.37 -71.04 81.35
CA ALA A 42 23.79 -71.23 82.74
C ALA A 42 24.47 -72.60 82.95
N GLY A 43 25.69 -72.61 83.50
CA GLY A 43 26.49 -73.81 83.73
C GLY A 43 27.21 -74.38 82.49
N ALA A 44 27.05 -73.79 81.30
CA ALA A 44 27.77 -74.22 80.11
C ALA A 44 29.25 -73.85 80.18
N ALA A 45 30.12 -74.78 79.77
CA ALA A 45 31.53 -74.49 79.54
C ALA A 45 31.72 -73.78 78.20
N PHE A 46 32.51 -72.71 78.20
CA PHE A 46 32.83 -71.93 77.01
C PHE A 46 34.33 -71.63 76.91
N PRO A 47 34.90 -71.58 75.70
CA PRO A 47 36.25 -71.10 75.48
C PRO A 47 36.34 -69.58 75.75
N TYR A 48 37.38 -69.17 76.48
CA TYR A 48 37.68 -67.76 76.74
C TYR A 48 39.14 -67.42 76.43
N VAL A 49 39.39 -66.14 76.21
CA VAL A 49 40.72 -65.52 76.25
C VAL A 49 40.68 -64.30 77.16
N ILE A 50 41.60 -64.22 78.12
CA ILE A 50 41.82 -63.08 79.02
C ILE A 50 43.13 -62.41 78.65
N VAL A 51 43.12 -61.08 78.52
CA VAL A 51 44.32 -60.27 78.33
C VAL A 51 44.28 -59.11 79.33
N GLY A 52 45.30 -59.03 80.19
CA GLY A 52 45.52 -57.92 81.12
C GLY A 52 46.15 -56.71 80.42
N ALA A 53 45.79 -55.49 80.85
CA ALA A 53 46.23 -54.23 80.25
C ALA A 53 47.46 -53.58 80.93
N GLY A 54 48.24 -54.33 81.72
CA GLY A 54 49.42 -53.82 82.44
C GLY A 54 50.74 -53.88 81.66
N ASP A 55 51.81 -53.28 82.22
CA ASP A 55 53.14 -53.18 81.59
C ASP A 55 53.83 -54.54 81.36
N VAL A 56 53.45 -55.58 82.11
CA VAL A 56 53.87 -56.97 81.88
C VAL A 56 52.69 -57.73 81.23
N PRO A 57 52.87 -58.36 80.06
CA PRO A 57 51.78 -59.01 79.35
C PRO A 57 51.29 -60.27 80.10
N GLN A 58 50.20 -60.11 80.86
CA GLN A 58 49.46 -61.20 81.49
C GLN A 58 48.34 -61.66 80.56
N TRP A 59 48.35 -62.94 80.17
CA TRP A 59 47.32 -63.49 79.29
C TRP A 59 47.01 -64.96 79.61
N GLU A 60 45.77 -65.36 79.36
CA GLU A 60 45.30 -66.72 79.59
C GLU A 60 44.25 -67.10 78.55
N ALA A 61 44.32 -68.30 78.00
CA ALA A 61 43.30 -68.89 77.15
C ALA A 61 42.93 -70.27 77.69
N GLY A 62 41.64 -70.58 77.74
CA GLY A 62 41.16 -71.82 78.34
C GLY A 62 39.66 -72.02 78.17
N SER A 63 39.13 -72.97 78.93
CA SER A 63 37.69 -73.16 79.07
C SER A 63 37.24 -72.64 80.43
N GLY A 64 36.13 -71.91 80.44
CA GLY A 64 35.56 -71.31 81.64
C GLY A 64 34.09 -71.63 81.80
N VAL A 65 33.62 -71.52 83.04
CA VAL A 65 32.22 -71.68 83.43
C VAL A 65 31.89 -70.53 84.38
N LEU A 66 30.71 -69.92 84.25
CA LEU A 66 30.21 -68.98 85.26
C LEU A 66 29.62 -69.79 86.42
N ASN A 67 30.12 -69.58 87.64
CA ASN A 67 29.55 -70.22 88.84
C ASN A 67 28.21 -69.57 89.25
N GLU A 68 27.56 -70.11 90.29
CA GLU A 68 26.27 -69.59 90.80
C GLU A 68 26.31 -68.12 91.20
N ALA A 69 27.50 -67.59 91.54
CA ALA A 69 27.71 -66.17 91.86
C ALA A 69 28.06 -65.31 90.62
N GLY A 70 28.02 -65.88 89.41
CA GLY A 70 28.35 -65.18 88.17
C GLY A 70 29.84 -64.89 87.98
N ARG A 71 30.73 -65.51 88.77
CA ARG A 71 32.19 -65.36 88.62
C ARG A 71 32.71 -66.42 87.64
N LEU A 72 33.66 -66.00 86.80
CA LEU A 72 34.34 -66.87 85.84
C LEU A 72 35.27 -67.83 86.59
N VAL A 73 34.91 -69.11 86.59
CA VAL A 73 35.79 -70.21 86.99
C VAL A 73 36.63 -70.60 85.78
N ARG A 74 37.95 -70.64 85.99
CA ARG A 74 38.96 -70.69 84.93
C ARG A 74 39.64 -72.06 84.88
N SER A 75 39.66 -72.70 83.73
CA SER A 75 40.46 -73.90 83.43
C SER A 75 41.39 -73.60 82.25
N PRO A 76 42.57 -73.03 82.52
CA PRO A 76 43.51 -72.62 81.48
C PRO A 76 44.00 -73.80 80.65
N SER A 77 44.11 -73.61 79.34
CA SER A 77 44.82 -74.52 78.44
C SER A 77 46.19 -73.97 78.03
N ALA A 78 46.34 -72.64 78.00
CA ALA A 78 47.59 -71.94 77.74
C ALA A 78 47.59 -70.58 78.44
N SER A 79 48.73 -70.15 78.97
CA SER A 79 48.80 -68.92 79.76
C SER A 79 50.22 -68.36 79.84
N SER A 80 50.36 -67.08 80.20
CA SER A 80 51.63 -66.46 80.61
C SER A 80 52.24 -67.05 81.89
N ALA A 81 51.51 -67.88 82.65
CA ALA A 81 51.96 -68.57 83.86
C ALA A 81 52.35 -70.06 83.61
N GLY A 82 52.86 -70.38 82.41
CA GLY A 82 53.35 -71.74 82.09
C GLY A 82 52.26 -72.80 81.98
N GLY A 83 51.00 -72.39 81.77
CA GLY A 83 49.83 -73.26 81.64
C GLY A 83 48.96 -73.31 82.90
N ALA A 84 49.41 -72.74 84.01
CA ALA A 84 48.61 -72.58 85.23
C ALA A 84 47.68 -71.36 85.16
N ALA A 85 46.77 -71.23 86.12
CA ALA A 85 45.93 -70.05 86.24
C ALA A 85 46.79 -68.81 86.51
N VAL A 86 46.68 -67.79 85.66
CA VAL A 86 47.42 -66.54 85.81
C VAL A 86 46.94 -65.83 87.06
N ASP A 87 47.89 -65.47 87.93
CA ASP A 87 47.69 -64.57 89.04
C ASP A 87 47.68 -63.12 88.52
N PHE A 88 46.49 -62.61 88.22
CA PHE A 88 46.36 -61.30 87.59
C PHE A 88 46.60 -60.18 88.60
N GLY A 89 47.42 -59.20 88.21
CA GLY A 89 47.71 -58.01 89.03
C GLY A 89 46.66 -56.91 88.91
N PRO A 90 46.87 -55.76 89.60
CA PRO A 90 46.00 -54.59 89.50
C PRO A 90 45.90 -54.09 88.05
N GLY A 91 44.70 -53.70 87.64
CA GLY A 91 44.40 -53.20 86.29
C GLY A 91 43.22 -53.91 85.62
N GLU A 92 42.82 -53.41 84.45
CA GLU A 92 41.73 -53.97 83.63
C GLU A 92 42.19 -55.23 82.87
N LYS A 93 41.33 -56.24 82.83
CA LYS A 93 41.49 -57.45 82.01
C LYS A 93 40.31 -57.54 81.06
N ARG A 94 40.58 -57.80 79.78
CA ARG A 94 39.55 -58.06 78.78
C ARG A 94 39.35 -59.56 78.63
N VAL A 95 38.15 -60.03 78.92
CA VAL A 95 37.72 -61.44 78.79
C VAL A 95 36.85 -61.55 77.54
N THR A 96 37.22 -62.39 76.57
CA THR A 96 36.52 -62.52 75.28
C THR A 96 36.16 -63.98 74.99
N LEU A 97 34.96 -64.23 74.46
CA LEU A 97 34.55 -65.55 73.97
C LEU A 97 35.27 -65.85 72.65
N ALA A 98 35.88 -67.02 72.50
CA ALA A 98 36.59 -67.41 71.27
C ALA A 98 35.86 -68.56 70.54
N PRO A 99 35.69 -68.55 69.21
CA PRO A 99 35.07 -69.67 68.50
C PRO A 99 35.90 -70.96 68.61
N HIS A 100 35.22 -72.10 68.83
CA HIS A 100 35.86 -73.41 68.97
C HIS A 100 36.20 -73.99 67.58
N ALA A 101 37.45 -74.41 67.36
CA ALA A 101 37.92 -74.92 66.06
C ALA A 101 37.07 -76.08 65.50
N ALA A 102 36.52 -76.95 66.37
CA ALA A 102 35.66 -78.05 65.94
C ALA A 102 34.27 -77.61 65.43
N TRP A 103 33.78 -76.42 65.80
CA TRP A 103 32.50 -75.89 65.31
C TRP A 103 32.65 -75.34 63.89
N ILE A 104 33.75 -74.65 63.59
CA ILE A 104 34.05 -74.14 62.24
C ILE A 104 34.14 -75.29 61.23
N ALA A 105 34.74 -76.42 61.61
CA ALA A 105 34.82 -77.61 60.76
C ALA A 105 33.45 -78.25 60.45
N ALA A 106 32.43 -78.08 61.31
CA ALA A 106 31.08 -78.61 61.07
C ALA A 106 30.25 -77.73 60.11
N VAL A 107 30.49 -76.42 60.11
CA VAL A 107 29.79 -75.45 59.25
C VAL A 107 30.31 -75.51 57.81
N GLU A 108 31.61 -75.72 57.61
CA GLU A 108 32.18 -75.91 56.25
C GLU A 108 31.75 -77.22 55.57
N GLY A 109 31.15 -78.16 56.30
CA GLY A 109 30.67 -79.45 55.77
C GLY A 109 29.20 -79.49 55.33
N HIS A 110 28.40 -78.44 55.52
CA HIS A 110 26.94 -78.47 55.28
C HIS A 110 26.56 -77.84 53.92
N GLY A 111 26.59 -78.63 52.84
CA GLY A 111 26.33 -78.18 51.47
C GLY A 111 24.90 -78.39 50.96
N HIS A 112 24.25 -77.31 50.53
CA HIS A 112 23.09 -77.36 49.63
C HIS A 112 23.20 -76.28 48.54
N ASP A 113 22.88 -76.65 47.30
CA ASP A 113 22.79 -75.79 46.10
C ASP A 113 21.35 -75.30 45.89
N VAL A 114 21.19 -74.11 45.30
CA VAL A 114 19.90 -73.43 45.01
C VAL A 114 18.97 -74.30 44.16
N ALA A 115 19.54 -75.18 43.33
CA ALA A 115 18.79 -76.13 42.51
C ALA A 115 18.00 -77.19 43.31
N GLY A 116 18.25 -77.35 44.61
CA GLY A 116 17.59 -78.36 45.45
C GLY A 116 16.26 -77.94 46.09
N ILE A 117 15.82 -76.68 45.91
CA ILE A 117 14.61 -76.14 46.55
C ILE A 117 13.43 -76.22 45.57
N ALA A 118 12.50 -77.16 45.80
CA ALA A 118 11.33 -77.36 44.94
C ALA A 118 10.45 -76.10 44.83
N GLY A 119 10.07 -75.70 43.61
CA GLY A 119 9.18 -74.57 43.30
C GLY A 119 9.87 -73.21 43.12
N LEU A 120 11.15 -73.09 43.47
CA LEU A 120 11.92 -71.85 43.27
C LEU A 120 12.24 -71.55 41.79
N PRO A 121 12.57 -72.54 40.93
CA PRO A 121 12.86 -72.30 39.52
C PRO A 121 11.66 -71.80 38.71
N GLU A 122 10.45 -72.36 38.93
CA GLU A 122 9.25 -71.89 38.24
C GLU A 122 8.85 -70.46 38.65
N ALA A 123 9.02 -70.11 39.92
CA ALA A 123 8.75 -68.75 40.41
C ALA A 123 9.70 -67.72 39.78
N LEU A 124 10.97 -68.08 39.58
CA LEU A 124 11.97 -67.17 38.99
C LEU A 124 11.75 -66.94 37.49
N ALA A 125 11.36 -67.99 36.74
CA ALA A 125 11.02 -67.87 35.32
C ALA A 125 9.81 -66.93 35.07
N GLY A 126 8.80 -67.00 35.93
CA GLY A 126 7.62 -66.12 35.84
C GLY A 126 7.93 -64.64 36.10
N MET A 127 8.95 -64.33 36.91
CA MET A 127 9.37 -62.94 37.14
C MET A 127 10.14 -62.35 35.96
N GLU A 128 10.86 -63.19 35.20
CA GLU A 128 11.63 -62.77 34.03
C GLU A 128 10.70 -62.39 32.86
N GLU A 129 9.65 -63.18 32.59
CA GLU A 129 8.62 -62.83 31.59
C GLU A 129 7.84 -61.56 31.96
N LEU A 130 7.57 -61.33 33.25
CA LEU A 130 6.88 -60.12 33.71
C LEU A 130 7.74 -58.86 33.50
N GLY A 131 9.06 -58.97 33.68
CA GLY A 131 10.00 -57.87 33.46
C GLY A 131 10.02 -57.39 32.00
N VAL A 132 10.08 -58.33 31.05
CA VAL A 132 10.09 -58.03 29.62
C VAL A 132 8.77 -57.36 29.19
N ALA A 133 7.62 -57.83 29.70
CA ALA A 133 6.33 -57.25 29.38
C ALA A 133 6.16 -55.80 29.89
N VAL A 134 6.69 -55.49 31.08
CA VAL A 134 6.65 -54.15 31.66
C VAL A 134 7.52 -53.16 30.88
N GLU A 135 8.70 -53.58 30.43
CA GLU A 135 9.61 -52.72 29.68
C GLU A 135 9.07 -52.40 28.27
N ALA A 136 8.48 -53.40 27.59
CA ALA A 136 7.80 -53.19 26.31
C ALA A 136 6.60 -52.22 26.45
N ALA A 137 5.82 -52.32 27.53
CA ALA A 137 4.71 -51.42 27.80
C ALA A 137 5.17 -49.97 28.05
N ALA A 138 6.28 -49.78 28.78
CA ALA A 138 6.85 -48.46 29.02
C ALA A 138 7.31 -47.77 27.73
N GLN A 139 7.98 -48.50 26.83
CA GLN A 139 8.41 -47.97 25.53
C GLN A 139 7.23 -47.59 24.63
N ALA A 140 6.15 -48.38 24.64
CA ALA A 140 4.95 -48.06 23.88
C ALA A 140 4.24 -46.80 24.38
N ILE A 141 4.19 -46.59 25.70
CA ILE A 141 3.60 -45.38 26.31
C ILE A 141 4.42 -44.14 25.97
N ASP A 142 5.76 -44.22 26.03
CA ASP A 142 6.62 -43.08 25.69
C ASP A 142 6.51 -42.71 24.19
N GLY A 143 6.46 -43.72 23.31
CA GLY A 143 6.23 -43.52 21.87
C GLY A 143 4.89 -42.82 21.56
N LEU A 144 3.81 -43.20 22.27
CA LEU A 144 2.52 -42.52 22.18
C LEU A 144 2.59 -41.07 22.69
N GLY A 145 3.30 -40.83 23.79
CA GLY A 145 3.51 -39.49 24.34
C GLY A 145 4.24 -38.56 23.38
N GLN A 146 5.32 -39.04 22.75
CA GLN A 146 6.07 -38.28 21.74
C GLN A 146 5.25 -38.01 20.48
N GLY A 147 4.45 -38.98 20.02
CA GLY A 147 3.58 -38.82 18.85
C GLY A 147 2.45 -37.81 19.04
N LEU A 148 1.94 -37.66 20.27
CA LEU A 148 0.88 -36.70 20.62
C LEU A 148 1.40 -35.31 21.03
N ALA A 149 2.71 -35.15 21.28
CA ALA A 149 3.28 -33.88 21.69
C ALA A 149 3.02 -32.77 20.64
N GLY A 150 2.36 -31.69 21.06
CA GLY A 150 2.01 -30.55 20.20
C GLY A 150 0.82 -30.78 19.26
N LYS A 151 0.14 -31.93 19.34
CA LYS A 151 -1.14 -32.16 18.65
C LYS A 151 -2.29 -31.72 19.54
N GLN A 152 -3.28 -31.03 18.97
CA GLN A 152 -4.51 -30.70 19.69
C GLN A 152 -5.28 -31.99 20.01
N ALA A 153 -5.87 -32.07 21.19
CA ALA A 153 -6.73 -33.19 21.57
C ALA A 153 -7.88 -33.35 20.57
N ALA A 154 -8.16 -34.59 20.15
CA ALA A 154 -9.28 -34.89 19.29
C ALA A 154 -10.59 -34.40 19.95
N SER A 155 -11.42 -33.72 19.18
CA SER A 155 -12.69 -33.14 19.61
C SER A 155 -13.69 -33.31 18.48
N GLY A 156 -14.96 -33.60 18.81
CA GLY A 156 -16.03 -33.66 17.81
C GLY A 156 -16.21 -32.34 17.02
N GLN A 157 -15.67 -31.23 17.54
CA GLN A 157 -15.60 -29.96 16.80
C GLN A 157 -14.58 -29.99 15.66
N LEU A 158 -13.46 -30.70 15.81
CA LEU A 158 -12.46 -30.87 14.74
C LEU A 158 -12.98 -31.77 13.63
N ASP A 159 -13.76 -32.80 13.98
CA ASP A 159 -14.43 -33.67 13.00
C ASP A 159 -15.47 -32.89 12.19
N ALA A 160 -16.24 -32.01 12.86
CA ALA A 160 -17.18 -31.11 12.20
C ALA A 160 -16.48 -30.11 11.26
N ILE A 161 -15.28 -29.63 11.62
CA ILE A 161 -14.47 -28.76 10.75
C ILE A 161 -13.91 -29.55 9.55
N ALA A 162 -13.45 -30.78 9.76
CA ALA A 162 -12.94 -31.65 8.69
C ALA A 162 -14.04 -32.08 7.71
N ALA A 163 -15.29 -32.18 8.18
CA ALA A 163 -16.46 -32.50 7.36
C ALA A 163 -17.00 -31.30 6.53
N LEU A 164 -16.49 -30.08 6.74
CA LEU A 164 -16.89 -28.92 5.93
C LEU A 164 -16.41 -29.08 4.49
N SER A 165 -17.35 -29.05 3.54
CA SER A 165 -17.07 -29.03 2.10
C SER A 165 -16.50 -27.67 1.67
N THR A 166 -15.24 -27.39 2.00
CA THR A 166 -14.58 -26.10 1.74
C THR A 166 -13.61 -26.18 0.56
N THR A 167 -13.55 -25.11 -0.23
CA THR A 167 -12.53 -24.93 -1.27
C THR A 167 -11.15 -24.70 -0.64
N ALA A 168 -10.09 -24.71 -1.45
CA ALA A 168 -8.75 -24.37 -0.99
C ALA A 168 -8.70 -22.99 -0.29
N PHE A 169 -9.51 -22.03 -0.76
CA PHE A 169 -9.67 -20.73 -0.11
C PHE A 169 -10.29 -20.83 1.29
N GLY A 170 -11.36 -21.60 1.46
CA GLY A 170 -12.00 -21.82 2.76
C GLY A 170 -11.07 -22.49 3.78
N ARG A 171 -10.31 -23.50 3.34
CA ARG A 171 -9.28 -24.15 4.19
C ARG A 171 -8.19 -23.18 4.63
N SER A 172 -7.79 -22.27 3.74
CA SER A 172 -6.82 -21.23 4.06
C SER A 172 -7.28 -20.29 5.18
N LEU A 173 -8.59 -20.05 5.35
CA LEU A 173 -9.08 -19.19 6.44
C LEU A 173 -9.06 -19.89 7.80
N LEU A 174 -9.25 -21.21 7.82
CA LEU A 174 -9.19 -22.02 9.04
C LEU A 174 -7.77 -22.12 9.61
N GLU A 175 -6.75 -21.91 8.78
CA GLU A 175 -5.34 -21.85 9.20
C GLU A 175 -4.95 -20.52 9.87
N GLN A 176 -5.82 -19.50 9.87
CA GLN A 176 -5.48 -18.20 10.44
C GLN A 176 -5.65 -18.23 11.96
N GLY A 177 -4.54 -18.03 12.68
CA GLY A 177 -4.49 -18.16 14.15
C GLY A 177 -5.20 -17.05 14.93
N ASP A 178 -5.57 -15.95 14.27
CA ASP A 178 -6.26 -14.82 14.90
C ASP A 178 -7.05 -13.98 13.88
N ALA A 179 -7.91 -13.09 14.41
CA ALA A 179 -8.77 -12.22 13.60
C ALA A 179 -7.98 -11.19 12.75
N GLY A 180 -6.79 -10.78 13.18
CA GLY A 180 -5.89 -9.91 12.42
C GLY A 180 -5.25 -10.64 11.22
N SER A 181 -4.80 -11.88 11.42
CA SER A 181 -4.30 -12.77 10.37
C SER A 181 -5.38 -13.06 9.32
N ALA A 182 -6.61 -13.37 9.76
CA ALA A 182 -7.76 -13.56 8.87
C ALA A 182 -8.09 -12.30 8.07
N ARG A 183 -8.17 -11.13 8.72
CA ARG A 183 -8.40 -9.84 8.04
C ARG A 183 -7.31 -9.50 7.03
N THR A 184 -6.05 -9.79 7.35
CA THR A 184 -4.93 -9.63 6.42
C THR A 184 -5.10 -10.53 5.20
N ARG A 185 -5.46 -11.80 5.40
CA ARG A 185 -5.64 -12.78 4.32
C ARG A 185 -6.82 -12.42 3.39
N ILE A 186 -7.89 -11.80 3.90
CA ILE A 186 -9.05 -11.35 3.10
C ILE A 186 -9.00 -9.88 2.68
N GLY A 187 -7.92 -9.16 3.00
CA GLY A 187 -7.78 -7.73 2.67
C GLY A 187 -8.70 -6.78 3.44
N ALA A 188 -9.34 -7.23 4.53
CA ALA A 188 -10.26 -6.43 5.36
C ALA A 188 -9.54 -5.72 6.52
N LEU A 189 -8.51 -4.93 6.23
CA LEU A 189 -7.78 -4.16 7.24
C LEU A 189 -8.56 -2.87 7.58
N GLY A 190 -8.96 -2.71 8.84
CA GLY A 190 -9.80 -1.60 9.29
C GLY A 190 -9.11 -0.22 9.26
N ALA A 191 -9.91 0.80 8.94
CA ALA A 191 -9.79 2.26 9.18
C ALA A 191 -8.50 3.05 8.81
N SER A 192 -7.42 2.43 8.36
CA SER A 192 -6.26 3.14 7.78
C SER A 192 -5.57 2.22 6.77
N GLY A 193 -6.20 2.10 5.60
CA GLY A 193 -5.77 1.22 4.52
C GLY A 193 -4.65 1.83 3.70
N VAL A 194 -3.40 1.73 4.16
CA VAL A 194 -2.27 1.78 3.20
C VAL A 194 -2.27 0.44 2.46
N GLN A 195 -3.06 0.36 1.39
CA GLN A 195 -3.10 -0.81 0.52
C GLN A 195 -1.92 -0.72 -0.45
N ARG A 196 -0.79 -1.36 -0.12
CA ARG A 196 0.37 -1.46 -1.01
C ARG A 196 0.10 -2.53 -2.06
N MET A 197 -0.40 -2.13 -3.22
CA MET A 197 -0.66 -3.00 -4.36
C MET A 197 0.57 -3.01 -5.28
N GLY A 198 1.46 -3.99 -5.10
CA GLY A 198 2.58 -4.20 -6.03
C GLY A 198 2.08 -4.90 -7.29
N GLY A 199 1.96 -4.17 -8.40
CA GLY A 199 1.56 -4.73 -9.70
C GLY A 199 0.10 -5.23 -9.76
N ALA A 200 -0.78 -4.79 -8.86
CA ALA A 200 -2.18 -5.20 -8.81
C ALA A 200 -3.14 -4.04 -9.11
N GLU A 201 -4.30 -4.35 -9.70
CA GLU A 201 -5.36 -3.41 -10.09
C GLU A 201 -6.49 -3.39 -9.03
N LEU A 202 -7.01 -2.21 -8.67
CA LEU A 202 -8.18 -2.08 -7.79
C LEU A 202 -9.47 -2.21 -8.62
N HIS A 203 -10.11 -3.38 -8.58
CA HIS A 203 -11.42 -3.60 -9.20
C HIS A 203 -12.56 -3.30 -8.21
N ILE A 204 -13.48 -2.42 -8.58
CA ILE A 204 -14.70 -2.14 -7.80
C ILE A 204 -15.89 -2.64 -8.63
N ASN A 205 -16.36 -3.85 -8.30
CA ASN A 205 -17.45 -4.49 -9.02
C ASN A 205 -18.80 -4.02 -8.46
N THR A 206 -19.69 -3.51 -9.31
CA THR A 206 -21.04 -3.08 -8.91
C THR A 206 -22.08 -4.11 -9.33
N LEU A 207 -22.23 -5.17 -8.54
CA LEU A 207 -23.33 -6.12 -8.70
C LEU A 207 -24.23 -6.04 -7.47
N THR A 208 -25.25 -5.19 -7.51
CA THR A 208 -26.44 -5.37 -6.64
C THR A 208 -27.70 -4.93 -7.39
N GLY A 209 -28.73 -5.77 -7.33
CA GLY A 209 -30.01 -5.62 -8.01
C GLY A 209 -31.00 -4.70 -7.30
N GLU A 210 -30.58 -3.51 -6.87
CA GLU A 210 -31.48 -2.46 -6.41
C GLU A 210 -31.49 -1.26 -7.36
N ALA A 211 -32.68 -0.73 -7.63
CA ALA A 211 -32.85 0.48 -8.41
C ALA A 211 -32.49 1.71 -7.56
N TYR A 212 -31.30 2.29 -7.80
CA TYR A 212 -30.93 3.59 -7.24
C TYR A 212 -31.04 4.71 -8.29
N PRO A 213 -31.48 5.93 -7.91
CA PRO A 213 -31.84 6.96 -8.87
C PRO A 213 -30.65 7.85 -9.28
N THR A 214 -30.64 8.20 -10.57
CA THR A 214 -29.98 9.36 -11.23
C THR A 214 -28.46 9.47 -11.34
N GLU A 215 -27.64 8.68 -10.65
CA GLU A 215 -26.20 8.54 -10.96
C GLU A 215 -25.88 7.06 -11.24
N GLY A 216 -26.16 6.63 -12.48
CA GLY A 216 -26.09 5.22 -12.87
C GLY A 216 -24.69 4.60 -12.80
N TRP A 217 -24.64 3.35 -12.33
CA TRP A 217 -23.61 2.35 -12.63
C TRP A 217 -22.15 2.71 -12.32
N MET A 218 -21.79 3.02 -11.07
CA MET A 218 -20.38 3.26 -10.73
C MET A 218 -19.90 2.51 -9.50
N GLY A 219 -18.83 1.72 -9.67
CA GLY A 219 -17.95 1.37 -8.57
C GLY A 219 -17.38 2.64 -7.97
N ARG A 220 -17.74 2.94 -6.72
CA ARG A 220 -17.44 4.23 -6.08
C ARG A 220 -16.23 4.10 -5.15
N VAL A 221 -15.14 4.80 -5.46
CA VAL A 221 -14.12 5.17 -4.47
C VAL A 221 -14.53 6.50 -3.85
N SER A 222 -14.82 6.52 -2.55
CA SER A 222 -15.02 7.78 -1.82
C SER A 222 -13.79 8.10 -1.00
N VAL A 223 -13.21 9.27 -1.22
CA VAL A 223 -12.21 9.83 -0.32
C VAL A 223 -12.87 10.93 0.50
N LEU A 224 -12.99 10.69 1.80
CA LEU A 224 -13.56 11.64 2.77
C LEU A 224 -12.50 12.63 3.30
N GLY A 225 -11.23 12.43 2.91
CA GLY A 225 -10.12 13.35 3.15
C GLY A 225 -10.00 14.42 2.06
N PRO A 226 -9.05 15.36 2.20
CA PRO A 226 -9.00 16.57 1.38
C PRO A 226 -8.57 16.37 -0.08
N ALA A 227 -7.92 15.24 -0.42
CA ALA A 227 -7.41 15.01 -1.76
C ALA A 227 -7.23 13.52 -2.09
N VAL A 228 -7.33 13.22 -3.39
CA VAL A 228 -6.78 12.02 -4.02
C VAL A 228 -5.53 12.44 -4.77
N SER A 229 -4.39 11.78 -4.55
CA SER A 229 -3.16 12.05 -5.28
C SER A 229 -2.67 10.79 -6.01
N VAL A 230 -2.14 11.00 -7.21
CA VAL A 230 -1.38 10.00 -7.96
C VAL A 230 0.06 10.49 -7.97
N VAL A 231 0.93 9.78 -7.27
CA VAL A 231 2.35 10.13 -7.11
C VAL A 231 3.18 8.97 -7.61
N MET A 232 4.28 9.29 -8.27
CA MET A 232 5.23 8.28 -8.70
C MET A 232 6.65 8.82 -8.73
N ASP A 233 7.59 7.92 -8.51
CA ASP A 233 9.01 8.20 -8.51
C ASP A 233 9.63 7.78 -9.84
N GLY A 234 9.87 8.75 -10.73
CA GLY A 234 10.41 8.54 -12.08
C GLY A 234 9.41 7.95 -13.11
N GLY A 235 9.23 8.61 -14.26
CA GLY A 235 8.30 8.23 -15.34
C GLY A 235 7.07 9.15 -15.46
N GLN A 236 5.93 8.69 -15.99
CA GLN A 236 4.72 9.51 -16.18
C GLN A 236 3.55 9.14 -15.25
N GLY A 237 3.19 10.07 -14.36
CA GLY A 237 1.99 9.94 -13.52
C GLY A 237 0.78 10.23 -14.38
N SER A 238 -0.22 9.35 -14.37
CA SER A 238 -1.42 9.57 -15.18
C SER A 238 -2.69 9.21 -14.42
N PHE A 239 -3.68 10.08 -14.54
CA PHE A 239 -5.07 9.73 -14.30
C PHE A 239 -5.68 9.38 -15.66
N ARG A 240 -6.14 8.14 -15.84
CA ARG A 240 -6.69 7.67 -17.11
C ARG A 240 -8.11 7.18 -16.92
N VAL A 241 -9.01 7.68 -17.78
CA VAL A 241 -10.39 7.18 -17.91
C VAL A 241 -10.48 6.43 -19.23
N VAL A 242 -10.82 5.15 -19.20
CA VAL A 242 -10.99 4.31 -20.40
C VAL A 242 -12.40 3.75 -20.41
N GLY A 243 -13.08 3.87 -21.55
CA GLY A 243 -14.42 3.33 -21.79
C GLY A 243 -14.37 2.46 -23.03
N THR A 244 -14.91 1.24 -22.93
CA THR A 244 -15.06 0.31 -24.04
C THR A 244 -16.55 0.03 -24.23
N GLY A 245 -17.07 0.26 -25.44
CA GLY A 245 -18.50 0.12 -25.75
C GLY A 245 -19.41 1.25 -25.27
N ALA A 246 -18.92 2.17 -24.43
CA ALA A 246 -19.62 3.38 -23.97
C ALA A 246 -18.64 4.55 -23.74
N LEU A 247 -19.15 5.75 -23.47
CA LEU A 247 -18.38 6.98 -23.29
C LEU A 247 -17.50 6.94 -22.02
N ALA A 248 -16.20 7.22 -22.17
CA ALA A 248 -15.32 7.58 -21.06
C ALA A 248 -15.51 9.06 -20.71
N ASN A 249 -15.83 9.39 -19.46
CA ASN A 249 -16.01 10.78 -19.02
C ASN A 249 -15.21 11.12 -17.76
N ASN A 250 -14.82 12.38 -17.65
CA ASN A 250 -14.35 12.99 -16.41
C ASN A 250 -15.30 14.15 -16.13
N ARG A 251 -16.09 14.04 -15.06
CA ARG A 251 -17.12 15.03 -14.70
C ARG A 251 -16.81 15.62 -13.34
N LEU A 252 -16.93 16.94 -13.26
CA LEU A 252 -16.90 17.68 -12.00
C LEU A 252 -18.32 18.06 -11.62
N TYR A 253 -18.73 17.67 -10.42
CA TYR A 253 -19.98 18.08 -9.81
C TYR A 253 -19.67 18.94 -8.61
N ARG A 254 -20.17 20.18 -8.60
CA ARG A 254 -20.13 21.07 -7.45
C ARG A 254 -21.56 21.44 -7.06
N ALA A 255 -21.83 21.33 -5.76
CA ALA A 255 -22.97 21.94 -5.10
C ALA A 255 -22.47 22.72 -3.88
N ASN A 256 -23.23 23.69 -3.41
CA ASN A 256 -22.99 24.33 -2.12
C ASN A 256 -23.60 23.49 -0.98
N GLY A 257 -23.36 23.90 0.27
CA GLY A 257 -23.86 23.20 1.45
C GLY A 257 -23.01 21.99 1.85
N THR A 258 -23.66 20.93 2.33
CA THR A 258 -23.00 19.70 2.77
C THR A 258 -23.43 18.52 1.92
N LEU A 259 -22.72 17.38 2.05
CA LEU A 259 -23.12 16.15 1.36
C LEU A 259 -24.56 15.71 1.72
N ALA A 260 -24.99 15.93 2.96
CA ALA A 260 -26.33 15.57 3.44
C ALA A 260 -27.41 16.62 3.10
N ALA A 261 -27.02 17.87 2.86
CA ALA A 261 -27.92 18.98 2.54
C ALA A 261 -27.26 19.86 1.48
N ARG A 262 -27.40 19.44 0.21
CA ARG A 262 -26.86 20.16 -0.95
C ARG A 262 -27.72 21.40 -1.23
N ALA A 263 -27.06 22.47 -1.63
CA ALA A 263 -27.69 23.70 -2.08
C ALA A 263 -27.16 24.09 -3.47
N ASP A 264 -27.92 24.90 -4.18
CA ASP A 264 -27.52 25.38 -5.50
C ASP A 264 -26.23 26.22 -5.42
N ILE A 265 -25.42 26.09 -6.47
CA ILE A 265 -24.33 27.03 -6.76
C ILE A 265 -24.90 28.44 -6.95
N VAL A 266 -24.16 29.51 -6.67
CA VAL A 266 -24.58 30.91 -6.84
C VAL A 266 -23.60 31.69 -7.70
N SER A 267 -24.00 32.88 -8.17
CA SER A 267 -23.12 33.72 -8.99
C SER A 267 -21.78 33.98 -8.28
N GLY A 268 -20.68 33.79 -9.00
CA GLY A 268 -19.31 33.88 -8.48
C GLY A 268 -18.72 32.53 -8.06
N ASP A 269 -19.52 31.47 -7.96
CA ASP A 269 -19.01 30.14 -7.61
C ASP A 269 -18.13 29.56 -8.71
N VAL A 270 -16.92 29.16 -8.33
CA VAL A 270 -16.00 28.38 -9.16
C VAL A 270 -16.41 26.91 -9.21
N ILE A 271 -16.98 26.47 -10.33
CA ILE A 271 -17.51 25.11 -10.47
C ILE A 271 -16.39 24.07 -10.60
N GLY A 272 -15.35 24.43 -11.33
CA GLY A 272 -14.19 23.58 -11.55
C GLY A 272 -12.97 24.42 -11.87
N ASP A 273 -11.84 23.97 -11.35
CA ASP A 273 -10.52 24.53 -11.59
C ASP A 273 -9.57 23.40 -11.96
N TYR A 274 -8.90 23.56 -13.09
CA TYR A 274 -7.79 22.72 -13.50
C TYR A 274 -6.53 23.56 -13.49
N ASN A 275 -5.62 23.25 -12.57
CA ASN A 275 -4.40 23.99 -12.36
C ASN A 275 -3.20 23.14 -12.74
N VAL A 276 -2.20 23.77 -13.36
CA VAL A 276 -0.91 23.16 -13.62
C VAL A 276 0.10 23.80 -12.69
N TRP A 277 0.74 22.99 -11.86
CA TRP A 277 1.78 23.41 -10.93
C TRP A 277 3.12 22.80 -11.33
N GLY A 278 4.19 23.57 -11.17
CA GLY A 278 5.55 23.09 -11.40
C GLY A 278 6.47 23.50 -10.25
N GLN A 279 7.48 22.69 -9.95
CA GLN A 279 8.48 23.04 -8.95
C GLN A 279 9.49 24.03 -9.55
N ILE A 280 9.53 25.24 -9.02
CA ILE A 280 10.42 26.33 -9.48
C ILE A 280 11.00 27.01 -8.24
N GLY A 281 12.32 27.15 -8.19
CA GLY A 281 12.99 27.80 -7.06
C GLY A 281 12.85 27.07 -5.72
N GLY A 282 12.49 25.78 -5.73
CA GLY A 282 12.26 24.96 -4.54
C GLY A 282 10.79 24.77 -4.18
N ASP A 283 9.92 25.68 -4.63
CA ASP A 283 8.48 25.66 -4.32
C ASP A 283 7.64 25.17 -5.49
N PHE A 284 6.48 24.58 -5.20
CA PHE A 284 5.46 24.38 -6.22
C PHE A 284 4.76 25.71 -6.49
N VAL A 285 4.85 26.17 -7.75
CA VAL A 285 4.24 27.40 -8.23
C VAL A 285 3.25 27.07 -9.33
N GLU A 286 2.10 27.75 -9.31
CA GLU A 286 1.09 27.62 -10.35
C GLU A 286 1.59 28.27 -11.66
N LEU A 287 1.45 27.55 -12.76
CA LEU A 287 1.92 27.97 -14.09
C LEU A 287 0.76 28.34 -15.02
N SER A 288 -0.37 27.64 -14.89
CA SER A 288 -1.57 27.93 -15.65
C SER A 288 -2.83 27.39 -14.97
N ARG A 289 -3.97 27.93 -15.38
CA ARG A 289 -5.29 27.53 -14.87
C ARG A 289 -6.35 27.63 -15.95
N VAL A 290 -7.24 26.65 -15.98
CA VAL A 290 -8.56 26.76 -16.62
C VAL A 290 -9.62 26.74 -15.53
N ARG A 291 -10.42 27.80 -15.46
CA ARG A 291 -11.43 28.01 -14.42
C ARG A 291 -12.80 28.15 -15.04
N THR A 292 -13.78 27.41 -14.53
CA THR A 292 -15.19 27.62 -14.83
C THR A 292 -15.86 28.30 -13.64
N THR A 293 -16.50 29.44 -13.88
CA THR A 293 -17.25 30.18 -12.87
C THR A 293 -18.69 30.36 -13.32
N TYR A 294 -19.64 30.05 -12.44
CA TYR A 294 -21.03 30.37 -12.65
C TYR A 294 -21.24 31.87 -12.45
N VAL A 295 -21.89 32.53 -13.41
CA VAL A 295 -22.12 33.99 -13.39
C VAL A 295 -23.58 34.38 -13.57
N GLY A 296 -24.48 33.40 -13.70
CA GLY A 296 -25.92 33.66 -13.75
C GLY A 296 -26.41 34.36 -12.49
N ALA A 297 -27.27 35.36 -12.67
CA ALA A 297 -27.79 36.18 -11.57
C ALA A 297 -28.64 35.35 -10.57
N ALA A 298 -29.26 34.27 -11.03
CA ALA A 298 -30.11 33.39 -10.23
C ALA A 298 -30.01 31.94 -10.74
N PRO A 299 -29.51 30.99 -9.94
CA PRO A 299 -29.39 29.58 -10.32
C PRO A 299 -30.73 28.99 -10.76
N ALA A 300 -30.75 28.39 -11.95
CA ALA A 300 -31.89 27.65 -12.48
C ALA A 300 -31.40 26.69 -13.58
N THR A 301 -32.18 25.63 -13.88
CA THR A 301 -31.85 24.66 -14.94
C THR A 301 -31.74 25.28 -16.33
N ASN A 302 -32.29 26.47 -16.52
CA ASN A 302 -32.22 27.27 -17.75
C ASN A 302 -31.43 28.58 -17.58
N ASN A 303 -30.84 28.85 -16.41
CA ASN A 303 -29.95 29.98 -16.21
C ASN A 303 -28.53 29.47 -16.01
N LEU A 304 -27.88 29.17 -17.13
CA LEU A 304 -26.59 28.49 -17.17
C LEU A 304 -25.43 29.43 -17.49
N ALA A 305 -25.63 30.74 -17.33
CA ALA A 305 -24.61 31.72 -17.64
C ALA A 305 -23.34 31.41 -16.84
N SER A 306 -22.28 31.11 -17.56
CA SER A 306 -20.99 30.73 -17.02
C SER A 306 -19.91 31.41 -17.84
N ARG A 307 -18.74 31.57 -17.23
CA ARG A 307 -17.54 31.97 -17.94
C ARG A 307 -16.43 30.94 -17.74
N MET A 308 -15.65 30.74 -18.78
CA MET A 308 -14.42 29.96 -18.73
C MET A 308 -13.23 30.90 -18.90
N ASN A 309 -12.37 30.96 -17.89
CA ASN A 309 -11.19 31.80 -17.86
C ASN A 309 -9.94 30.93 -18.07
N PHE A 310 -9.03 31.41 -18.92
CA PHE A 310 -7.71 30.83 -19.12
C PHE A 310 -6.68 31.77 -18.51
N TYR A 311 -5.84 31.22 -17.63
CA TYR A 311 -4.77 31.97 -16.97
C TYR A 311 -3.41 31.36 -17.25
N VAL A 312 -2.39 32.22 -17.32
CA VAL A 312 -0.99 31.83 -17.42
C VAL A 312 -0.13 32.66 -16.45
N GLY A 313 0.98 32.09 -16.02
CA GLY A 313 2.02 32.82 -15.30
C GLY A 313 2.72 33.85 -16.19
N ARG A 314 3.10 34.98 -15.60
CA ARG A 314 3.86 36.05 -16.28
C ARG A 314 5.21 36.21 -15.60
N THR A 315 6.28 36.27 -16.39
CA THR A 315 7.63 36.58 -15.88
C THR A 315 7.62 37.86 -15.05
N GLY A 316 8.18 37.79 -13.84
CA GLY A 316 8.23 38.91 -12.90
C GLY A 316 6.94 39.20 -12.13
N SER A 317 5.95 38.30 -12.14
CA SER A 317 4.75 38.40 -11.31
C SER A 317 4.39 37.06 -10.66
N SER A 318 3.97 37.10 -9.39
CA SER A 318 3.39 35.95 -8.70
C SER A 318 1.88 35.81 -8.93
N ALA A 319 1.25 36.76 -9.62
CA ALA A 319 -0.17 36.72 -9.94
C ALA A 319 -0.41 36.09 -11.32
N MET A 320 -1.30 35.10 -11.36
CA MET A 320 -1.81 34.54 -12.62
C MET A 320 -2.53 35.64 -13.42
N GLN A 321 -2.20 35.74 -14.71
CA GLN A 321 -2.83 36.68 -15.63
C GLN A 321 -3.88 35.97 -16.45
N GLU A 322 -5.09 36.53 -16.48
CA GLU A 322 -6.11 36.09 -17.41
C GLU A 322 -5.68 36.47 -18.83
N THR A 323 -5.74 35.52 -19.77
CA THR A 323 -5.36 35.77 -21.17
C THR A 323 -6.55 35.65 -22.11
N LEU A 324 -7.51 34.78 -21.78
CA LEU A 324 -8.71 34.55 -22.57
C LEU A 324 -9.90 34.28 -21.66
N ARG A 325 -11.05 34.87 -22.01
CA ARG A 325 -12.35 34.60 -21.41
C ARG A 325 -13.33 34.17 -22.47
N LEU A 326 -14.02 33.06 -22.21
CA LEU A 326 -15.15 32.59 -23.00
C LEU A 326 -16.43 32.76 -22.20
N GLU A 327 -17.40 33.44 -22.81
CA GLU A 327 -18.74 33.68 -22.30
C GLU A 327 -19.75 33.44 -23.42
N HIS A 328 -21.04 33.34 -23.09
CA HIS A 328 -22.07 33.20 -24.12
C HIS A 328 -22.00 34.40 -25.08
N GLN A 329 -21.77 34.12 -26.37
CA GLN A 329 -21.64 35.12 -27.45
C GLN A 329 -20.48 36.11 -27.31
N ALA A 330 -19.51 35.86 -26.42
CA ALA A 330 -18.38 36.75 -26.22
C ALA A 330 -17.07 36.00 -26.03
N ILE A 331 -16.02 36.50 -26.69
CA ILE A 331 -14.63 36.11 -26.46
C ILE A 331 -13.88 37.38 -26.11
N THR A 332 -13.29 37.43 -24.92
CA THR A 332 -12.46 38.55 -24.48
C THR A 332 -11.02 38.10 -24.37
N ALA A 333 -10.12 38.74 -25.12
CA ALA A 333 -8.69 38.52 -25.03
C ALA A 333 -8.02 39.64 -24.22
N PHE A 334 -7.12 39.27 -23.31
CA PHE A 334 -6.35 40.21 -22.50
C PHE A 334 -4.95 40.35 -23.11
N GLY A 335 -4.89 40.92 -24.30
CA GLY A 335 -3.68 41.04 -25.10
C GLY A 335 -4.01 41.07 -26.60
N ALA A 336 -3.02 40.74 -27.43
CA ALA A 336 -3.21 40.64 -28.86
C ALA A 336 -3.93 39.34 -29.24
N VAL A 337 -4.85 39.42 -30.20
CA VAL A 337 -5.37 38.26 -30.94
C VAL A 337 -4.64 38.24 -32.27
N ALA A 338 -3.79 37.23 -32.48
CA ALA A 338 -2.95 37.10 -33.66
C ALA A 338 -3.14 35.71 -34.31
N PRO A 339 -3.00 35.60 -35.64
CA PRO A 339 -3.00 34.30 -36.31
C PRO A 339 -1.76 33.49 -35.91
N SER A 340 -1.86 32.16 -35.95
CA SER A 340 -0.74 31.25 -35.64
C SER A 340 0.33 31.21 -36.73
N SER A 341 0.03 31.72 -37.92
CA SER A 341 0.93 31.80 -39.07
C SER A 341 0.76 33.14 -39.76
N ASP A 342 1.88 33.78 -40.10
CA ASP A 342 1.89 35.03 -40.84
C ASP A 342 1.20 34.85 -42.20
N ASN A 343 0.26 35.76 -42.51
CA ASN A 343 -0.56 35.74 -43.73
C ASN A 343 -1.28 34.40 -44.02
N GLY A 344 -1.50 33.54 -43.02
CA GLY A 344 -2.08 32.21 -43.20
C GLY A 344 -3.61 32.12 -43.03
N PHE A 345 -4.25 33.14 -42.45
CA PHE A 345 -5.66 33.09 -42.05
C PHE A 345 -6.38 34.41 -42.32
N ALA A 346 -7.61 34.32 -42.80
CA ALA A 346 -8.52 35.47 -42.97
C ALA A 346 -9.41 35.68 -41.74
N LEU A 347 -9.80 36.93 -41.47
CA LEU A 347 -10.78 37.28 -40.44
C LEU A 347 -12.19 37.36 -41.07
N GLY A 348 -12.89 36.23 -41.06
CA GLY A 348 -14.18 36.07 -41.74
C GLY A 348 -14.04 35.63 -43.20
N ASN A 349 -15.17 35.48 -43.89
CA ASN A 349 -15.22 35.10 -45.31
C ASN A 349 -16.52 35.58 -45.97
N GLY A 350 -16.66 35.32 -47.28
CA GLY A 350 -17.82 35.74 -48.08
C GLY A 350 -19.18 35.34 -47.49
N ALA A 351 -19.28 34.22 -46.78
CA ALA A 351 -20.52 33.74 -46.15
C ALA A 351 -20.62 34.00 -44.64
N ALA A 352 -19.54 34.41 -43.97
CA ALA A 352 -19.47 34.66 -42.54
C ALA A 352 -18.68 35.95 -42.27
N ARG A 353 -19.38 37.09 -42.41
CA ARG A 353 -18.81 38.43 -42.28
C ARG A 353 -19.00 38.97 -40.87
N TRP A 354 -18.02 39.71 -40.39
CA TRP A 354 -18.20 40.61 -39.26
C TRP A 354 -19.12 41.76 -39.65
N SER A 355 -20.08 42.10 -38.79
CA SER A 355 -21.04 43.17 -39.06
C SER A 355 -20.40 44.56 -38.97
N ALA A 356 -19.38 44.72 -38.13
CA ALA A 356 -18.63 45.95 -37.95
C ALA A 356 -17.26 45.68 -37.32
N ILE A 357 -16.31 46.59 -37.53
CA ILE A 357 -15.03 46.65 -36.84
C ILE A 357 -14.94 48.02 -36.14
N TYR A 358 -14.86 48.02 -34.81
CA TYR A 358 -14.65 49.22 -34.01
C TYR A 358 -13.19 49.26 -33.54
N ALA A 359 -12.43 50.23 -34.04
CA ALA A 359 -11.01 50.39 -33.74
C ALA A 359 -10.69 51.87 -33.43
N ALA A 360 -9.70 52.11 -32.56
CA ALA A 360 -9.25 53.46 -32.23
C ALA A 360 -8.46 54.13 -33.36
N SER A 361 -7.79 53.34 -34.21
CA SER A 361 -7.08 53.77 -35.41
C SER A 361 -7.47 52.90 -36.61
N GLY A 362 -7.22 53.38 -37.83
CA GLY A 362 -7.45 52.60 -39.05
C GLY A 362 -6.57 51.34 -39.15
N THR A 363 -6.94 50.45 -40.08
CA THR A 363 -6.19 49.22 -40.37
C THR A 363 -4.84 49.52 -41.02
N ILE A 364 -3.82 48.74 -40.68
CA ILE A 364 -2.48 48.84 -41.26
C ILE A 364 -2.33 47.76 -42.35
N SER A 365 -1.99 48.18 -43.57
CA SER A 365 -1.66 47.28 -44.69
C SER A 365 -0.16 47.36 -45.00
N THR A 366 0.54 46.22 -45.00
CA THR A 366 1.97 46.16 -45.34
C THR A 366 2.19 46.63 -46.79
N SER A 367 3.01 47.65 -46.97
CA SER A 367 3.30 48.26 -48.27
C SER A 367 4.80 48.51 -48.49
N ASP A 368 5.63 47.56 -48.06
CA ASP A 368 7.09 47.60 -48.23
C ASP A 368 7.48 47.37 -49.69
N ALA A 369 8.37 48.21 -50.24
CA ALA A 369 8.84 48.09 -51.62
C ALA A 369 9.55 46.75 -51.90
N ARG A 370 10.17 46.14 -50.89
CA ARG A 370 10.85 44.83 -51.00
C ARG A 370 9.87 43.66 -51.17
N ALA A 371 8.61 43.87 -50.81
CA ALA A 371 7.55 42.89 -50.94
C ALA A 371 6.70 43.09 -52.21
N LYS A 372 7.13 43.99 -53.10
CA LYS A 372 6.44 44.31 -54.36
C LYS A 372 7.38 44.13 -55.55
N GLN A 373 6.80 43.83 -56.70
CA GLN A 373 7.48 43.74 -57.99
C GLN A 373 6.70 44.54 -59.03
N ASP A 374 7.34 44.83 -60.15
CA ASP A 374 6.72 45.50 -61.30
C ASP A 374 6.09 46.87 -60.96
N LEU A 375 6.81 47.66 -60.16
CA LEU A 375 6.42 49.04 -59.83
C LEU A 375 6.42 49.89 -61.10
N ALA A 376 5.25 50.37 -61.50
CA ALA A 376 5.04 51.21 -62.67
C ALA A 376 3.95 52.27 -62.41
N ASP A 377 3.86 53.25 -63.31
CA ASP A 377 2.74 54.18 -63.34
C ASP A 377 1.43 53.45 -63.65
N ILE A 378 0.30 54.00 -63.17
CA ILE A 378 -1.02 53.46 -63.45
C ILE A 378 -1.37 53.74 -64.92
N ASP A 379 -1.77 52.71 -65.65
CA ASP A 379 -2.12 52.79 -67.07
C ASP A 379 -3.23 53.84 -67.31
N ASP A 380 -2.98 54.75 -68.24
CA ASP A 380 -3.93 55.78 -68.65
C ASP A 380 -5.26 55.19 -69.15
N ALA A 381 -5.24 54.01 -69.78
CA ALA A 381 -6.44 53.34 -70.24
C ALA A 381 -7.32 52.86 -69.06
N LEU A 382 -6.69 52.42 -67.96
CA LEU A 382 -7.39 52.07 -66.72
C LEU A 382 -7.96 53.32 -66.04
N ILE A 383 -7.20 54.40 -65.99
CA ILE A 383 -7.68 55.67 -65.43
C ILE A 383 -8.85 56.23 -66.28
N ASP A 384 -8.78 56.10 -67.61
CA ASP A 384 -9.90 56.45 -68.49
C ASP A 384 -11.13 55.56 -68.26
N ALA A 385 -10.94 54.26 -68.00
CA ALA A 385 -12.04 53.36 -67.70
C ALA A 385 -12.73 53.73 -66.38
N TRP A 386 -11.92 54.14 -65.39
CA TRP A 386 -12.41 54.60 -64.09
C TRP A 386 -13.29 55.87 -64.18
N GLU A 387 -13.11 56.71 -65.19
CA GLU A 387 -13.94 57.91 -65.40
C GLU A 387 -15.44 57.59 -65.55
N ALA A 388 -15.79 56.37 -65.98
CA ALA A 388 -17.16 55.91 -66.12
C ALA A 388 -17.77 55.33 -64.82
N VAL A 389 -16.99 55.27 -63.72
CA VAL A 389 -17.45 54.72 -62.44
C VAL A 389 -18.15 55.80 -61.63
N ASP A 390 -19.39 55.53 -61.22
CA ASP A 390 -20.22 56.47 -60.44
C ASP A 390 -20.26 56.14 -58.94
N TRP A 391 -20.18 57.18 -58.11
CA TRP A 391 -20.51 57.10 -56.70
C TRP A 391 -22.03 57.16 -56.49
N ARG A 392 -22.58 56.15 -55.80
CA ARG A 392 -24.02 55.97 -55.57
C ARG A 392 -24.38 56.17 -54.10
N GLN A 393 -25.59 56.69 -53.87
CA GLN A 393 -26.28 56.53 -52.61
C GLN A 393 -27.14 55.26 -52.64
N TYR A 394 -27.12 54.47 -51.58
CA TYR A 394 -27.89 53.23 -51.50
C TYR A 394 -28.29 52.89 -50.06
N ARG A 395 -29.25 51.98 -49.92
CA ARG A 395 -29.63 51.36 -48.63
C ARG A 395 -29.51 49.84 -48.80
N PHE A 396 -29.01 49.14 -47.79
CA PHE A 396 -28.92 47.68 -47.85
C PHE A 396 -30.32 47.05 -47.82
N GLY A 397 -30.61 46.13 -48.73
CA GLY A 397 -31.92 45.49 -48.86
C GLY A 397 -32.39 44.84 -47.54
N GLU A 398 -31.51 44.12 -46.84
CA GLU A 398 -31.81 43.54 -45.52
C GLU A 398 -32.16 44.61 -44.47
N ALA A 399 -31.47 45.75 -44.48
CA ALA A 399 -31.75 46.84 -43.55
C ALA A 399 -33.09 47.52 -43.86
N VAL A 400 -33.44 47.68 -45.13
CA VAL A 400 -34.74 48.20 -45.57
C VAL A 400 -35.86 47.24 -45.18
N ALA A 401 -35.67 45.93 -45.40
CA ALA A 401 -36.64 44.92 -44.99
C ALA A 401 -36.86 44.92 -43.46
N ALA A 402 -35.80 45.11 -42.68
CA ALA A 402 -35.86 45.08 -41.21
C ALA A 402 -36.35 46.40 -40.57
N LYS A 403 -36.04 47.56 -41.18
CA LYS A 403 -36.21 48.89 -40.54
C LYS A 403 -37.09 49.85 -41.34
N GLY A 404 -37.53 49.49 -42.53
CA GLY A 404 -38.28 50.37 -43.43
C GLY A 404 -37.54 51.68 -43.69
N ASP A 405 -38.24 52.80 -43.50
CA ASP A 405 -37.68 54.14 -43.72
C ASP A 405 -36.56 54.52 -42.76
N ALA A 406 -36.44 53.84 -41.61
CA ALA A 406 -35.34 54.06 -40.67
C ALA A 406 -34.01 53.41 -41.13
N ALA A 407 -34.00 52.67 -42.24
CA ALA A 407 -32.78 52.17 -42.84
C ALA A 407 -31.88 53.33 -43.31
N ARG A 408 -30.64 53.34 -42.83
CA ARG A 408 -29.67 54.40 -43.12
C ARG A 408 -29.28 54.41 -44.59
N THR A 409 -29.11 55.61 -45.14
CA THR A 409 -28.50 55.82 -46.46
C THR A 409 -26.99 55.74 -46.35
N HIS A 410 -26.38 54.93 -47.22
CA HIS A 410 -24.95 54.76 -47.39
C HIS A 410 -24.51 55.40 -48.71
N ILE A 411 -23.24 55.74 -48.83
CA ILE A 411 -22.62 56.27 -50.05
C ILE A 411 -21.42 55.38 -50.39
N GLY A 412 -21.27 55.03 -51.65
CA GLY A 412 -20.17 54.20 -52.11
C GLY A 412 -20.31 53.75 -53.56
N LEU A 413 -19.64 52.68 -53.90
CA LEU A 413 -19.59 52.08 -55.23
C LEU A 413 -20.41 50.79 -55.30
N VAL A 414 -20.86 50.44 -56.50
CA VAL A 414 -21.49 49.16 -56.81
C VAL A 414 -20.49 48.29 -57.56
N ALA A 415 -20.19 47.09 -57.03
CA ALA A 415 -19.11 46.24 -57.54
C ALA A 415 -19.28 45.85 -59.01
N GLN A 416 -20.52 45.58 -59.43
CA GLN A 416 -20.84 45.27 -60.83
C GLN A 416 -20.63 46.47 -61.76
N GLU A 417 -21.00 47.69 -61.33
CA GLU A 417 -20.77 48.91 -62.13
C GLU A 417 -19.28 49.17 -62.34
N VAL A 418 -18.45 48.95 -61.30
CA VAL A 418 -16.99 49.02 -61.40
C VAL A 418 -16.43 47.99 -62.39
N ARG A 419 -16.89 46.73 -62.28
CA ARG A 419 -16.48 45.66 -63.20
C ARG A 419 -16.82 46.00 -64.64
N ASP A 420 -18.07 46.40 -64.88
CA ASP A 420 -18.60 46.62 -66.23
C ASP A 420 -17.93 47.83 -66.89
N ALA A 421 -17.66 48.90 -66.14
CA ALA A 421 -16.94 50.08 -66.64
C ALA A 421 -15.51 49.74 -67.10
N ILE A 422 -14.77 48.97 -66.29
CA ILE A 422 -13.39 48.55 -66.60
C ILE A 422 -13.38 47.60 -67.80
N ASP A 423 -14.22 46.56 -67.77
CA ASP A 423 -14.26 45.54 -68.81
C ASP A 423 -14.77 46.10 -70.15
N ALA A 424 -15.67 47.08 -70.14
CA ALA A 424 -16.16 47.73 -71.36
C ALA A 424 -15.03 48.44 -72.13
N ARG A 425 -14.01 48.97 -71.44
CA ARG A 425 -12.91 49.71 -72.07
C ARG A 425 -11.67 48.85 -72.31
N LEU A 426 -11.33 47.96 -71.38
CA LEU A 426 -10.09 47.18 -71.43
C LEU A 426 -10.28 45.74 -71.91
N GLY A 427 -11.53 45.30 -72.04
CA GLY A 427 -11.90 43.95 -72.43
C GLY A 427 -12.36 43.10 -71.27
N MET A 428 -13.28 42.18 -71.57
CA MET A 428 -13.94 41.30 -70.60
C MET A 428 -12.96 40.49 -69.76
N GLY A 429 -13.17 40.50 -68.44
CA GLY A 429 -12.34 39.76 -67.49
C GLY A 429 -11.09 40.52 -67.02
N THR A 430 -10.91 41.78 -67.42
CA THR A 430 -9.79 42.60 -66.96
C THR A 430 -10.02 43.07 -65.51
N ALA A 431 -11.25 43.46 -65.17
CA ALA A 431 -11.58 43.97 -63.84
C ALA A 431 -11.29 42.97 -62.72
N VAL A 432 -11.59 41.68 -62.93
CA VAL A 432 -11.36 40.61 -61.94
C VAL A 432 -9.88 40.27 -61.74
N ARG A 433 -8.98 40.78 -62.58
CA ARG A 433 -7.52 40.65 -62.42
C ARG A 433 -6.95 41.72 -61.50
N LEU A 434 -7.71 42.79 -61.22
CA LEU A 434 -7.32 43.86 -60.31
C LEU A 434 -7.72 43.49 -58.87
N GLY A 435 -6.84 43.77 -57.90
CA GLY A 435 -7.07 43.47 -56.49
C GLY A 435 -8.28 44.17 -55.88
N LEU A 436 -8.73 45.28 -56.49
CA LEU A 436 -9.86 46.09 -56.05
C LEU A 436 -11.20 45.33 -56.04
N LEU A 437 -11.35 44.28 -56.85
CA LEU A 437 -12.60 43.52 -57.01
C LEU A 437 -12.44 42.10 -56.43
N CYS A 438 -13.41 41.66 -55.64
CA CYS A 438 -13.43 40.32 -55.06
C CYS A 438 -14.75 39.62 -55.41
N HIS A 439 -14.69 38.35 -55.79
CA HIS A 439 -15.86 37.50 -56.01
C HIS A 439 -15.70 36.21 -55.22
N ASP A 440 -16.57 36.03 -54.23
CA ASP A 440 -16.61 34.84 -53.38
C ASP A 440 -17.84 34.02 -53.71
N ARG A 441 -17.69 32.69 -53.81
CA ARG A 441 -18.79 31.74 -53.98
C ARG A 441 -18.76 30.70 -52.87
N TRP A 442 -19.94 30.27 -52.42
CA TRP A 442 -20.07 29.21 -51.42
C TRP A 442 -21.23 28.29 -51.73
N ASP A 443 -21.08 27.04 -51.29
CA ASP A 443 -22.09 26.01 -51.46
C ASP A 443 -23.19 26.11 -50.40
N ALA A 444 -24.33 25.50 -50.74
CA ALA A 444 -25.43 25.31 -49.81
C ALA A 444 -24.99 24.43 -48.65
N ARG A 445 -25.50 24.74 -47.45
CA ARG A 445 -25.38 23.91 -46.27
C ARG A 445 -26.78 23.66 -45.72
N GLY A 446 -27.11 22.39 -45.48
CA GLY A 446 -28.37 22.02 -44.85
C GLY A 446 -28.49 22.58 -43.44
N ALA A 447 -29.71 22.65 -42.91
CA ALA A 447 -29.88 22.87 -41.48
C ALA A 447 -29.34 21.64 -40.74
N GLU A 448 -28.55 21.88 -39.72
CA GLU A 448 -27.95 20.83 -38.90
C GLU A 448 -28.50 21.00 -37.49
N THR A 449 -29.07 19.93 -36.94
CA THR A 449 -29.43 19.87 -35.53
C THR A 449 -28.37 19.04 -34.85
N ASP A 450 -27.70 19.62 -33.86
CA ASP A 450 -26.72 18.87 -33.07
C ASP A 450 -27.40 17.93 -32.06
N ASP A 451 -26.60 17.12 -31.37
CA ASP A 451 -27.06 16.14 -30.37
C ASP A 451 -27.80 16.80 -29.19
N ASP A 452 -27.62 18.12 -29.00
CA ASP A 452 -28.26 18.92 -27.96
C ASP A 452 -29.58 19.57 -28.46
N GLY A 453 -30.00 19.29 -29.70
CA GLY A 453 -31.22 19.83 -30.28
C GLY A 453 -31.10 21.27 -30.79
N VAL A 454 -29.89 21.83 -30.82
CA VAL A 454 -29.65 23.19 -31.32
C VAL A 454 -29.61 23.16 -32.84
N VAL A 455 -30.52 23.92 -33.45
CA VAL A 455 -30.63 24.01 -34.90
C VAL A 455 -29.71 25.11 -35.42
N THR A 456 -28.62 24.71 -36.07
CA THR A 456 -27.88 25.60 -36.96
C THR A 456 -28.68 25.76 -38.24
N ALA A 457 -29.20 26.97 -38.48
CA ALA A 457 -29.96 27.27 -39.68
C ALA A 457 -29.13 26.97 -40.93
N GLY A 458 -29.75 26.28 -41.89
CA GLY A 458 -29.14 26.05 -43.21
C GLY A 458 -28.92 27.36 -43.97
N ARG A 459 -27.97 27.34 -44.90
CA ARG A 459 -27.75 28.44 -45.84
C ARG A 459 -27.87 27.94 -47.27
N ALA A 460 -28.50 28.73 -48.14
CA ALA A 460 -28.48 28.47 -49.56
C ALA A 460 -27.08 28.71 -50.14
N ALA A 461 -26.80 28.05 -51.27
CA ALA A 461 -25.64 28.38 -52.09
C ALA A 461 -25.77 29.83 -52.57
N GLY A 462 -24.64 30.49 -52.73
CA GLY A 462 -24.64 31.88 -53.16
C GLY A 462 -23.26 32.35 -53.55
N ASP A 463 -23.23 33.57 -54.05
CA ASP A 463 -22.01 34.30 -54.32
C ASP A 463 -22.16 35.75 -53.87
N ARG A 464 -21.04 36.46 -53.86
CA ARG A 464 -21.02 37.89 -53.55
C ARG A 464 -19.85 38.57 -54.21
N TRP A 465 -20.13 39.76 -54.70
CA TRP A 465 -19.12 40.70 -55.15
C TRP A 465 -18.78 41.68 -54.02
N GLY A 466 -17.50 41.91 -53.82
CA GLY A 466 -16.95 42.86 -52.86
C GLY A 466 -15.96 43.80 -53.54
N LEU A 467 -15.73 44.96 -52.91
CA LEU A 467 -14.72 45.92 -53.32
C LEU A 467 -13.73 46.13 -52.18
N ARG A 468 -12.44 46.24 -52.50
CA ARG A 468 -11.43 46.79 -51.61
C ARG A 468 -11.45 48.30 -51.78
N TYR A 469 -12.21 48.97 -50.92
CA TYR A 469 -12.47 50.40 -51.04
C TYR A 469 -11.19 51.24 -51.03
N GLU A 470 -10.15 50.83 -50.31
CA GLU A 470 -8.86 51.53 -50.29
C GLU A 470 -8.16 51.51 -51.67
N GLU A 471 -8.22 50.39 -52.40
CA GLU A 471 -7.68 50.31 -53.76
C GLU A 471 -8.54 51.14 -54.75
N CYS A 472 -9.86 51.11 -54.60
CA CYS A 472 -10.76 51.97 -55.37
C CYS A 472 -10.47 53.46 -55.15
N LEU A 473 -10.27 53.87 -53.89
CA LEU A 473 -9.94 55.25 -53.53
C LEU A 473 -8.56 55.67 -54.04
N ALA A 474 -7.59 54.75 -54.10
CA ALA A 474 -6.28 55.02 -54.69
C ALA A 474 -6.39 55.29 -56.20
N LEU A 475 -7.20 54.50 -56.92
CA LEU A 475 -7.45 54.71 -58.35
C LEU A 475 -8.27 55.98 -58.61
N GLU A 476 -9.27 56.26 -57.79
CA GLU A 476 -10.01 57.53 -57.79
C GLU A 476 -9.06 58.72 -57.62
N ALA A 477 -8.14 58.67 -56.65
CA ALA A 477 -7.16 59.73 -56.45
C ALA A 477 -6.23 59.90 -57.66
N ALA A 478 -5.82 58.81 -58.31
CA ALA A 478 -5.04 58.88 -59.54
C ALA A 478 -5.82 59.55 -60.69
N TRP A 479 -7.08 59.18 -60.87
CA TRP A 479 -7.98 59.81 -61.84
C TRP A 479 -8.16 61.30 -61.56
N GLN A 480 -8.44 61.68 -60.31
CA GLN A 480 -8.60 63.08 -59.90
C GLN A 480 -7.33 63.89 -60.17
N ARG A 481 -6.14 63.38 -59.80
CA ARG A 481 -4.86 64.04 -60.06
C ARG A 481 -4.63 64.28 -61.55
N ARG A 482 -4.90 63.27 -62.39
CA ARG A 482 -4.76 63.40 -63.85
C ARG A 482 -5.76 64.39 -64.42
N ARG A 483 -7.00 64.39 -63.93
CA ARG A 483 -8.04 65.34 -64.36
C ARG A 483 -7.67 66.78 -63.99
N ILE A 484 -7.18 67.00 -62.77
CA ILE A 484 -6.71 68.31 -62.31
C ILE A 484 -5.57 68.80 -63.20
N ALA A 485 -4.54 67.98 -63.44
CA ALA A 485 -3.42 68.37 -64.30
C ALA A 485 -3.86 68.73 -65.73
N ARG A 486 -4.81 67.98 -66.31
CA ARG A 486 -5.39 68.29 -67.64
C ARG A 486 -6.15 69.63 -67.63
N LEU A 487 -6.85 69.95 -66.54
CA LEU A 487 -7.56 71.21 -66.41
C LEU A 487 -6.59 72.39 -66.23
N GLU A 488 -5.55 72.24 -65.41
CA GLU A 488 -4.50 73.25 -65.23
C GLU A 488 -3.80 73.58 -66.54
N ALA A 489 -3.42 72.55 -67.31
CA ALA A 489 -2.80 72.75 -68.63
C ALA A 489 -3.74 73.52 -69.60
N ARG A 490 -5.04 73.24 -69.56
CA ARG A 490 -6.03 73.96 -70.38
C ARG A 490 -6.21 75.40 -69.92
N ILE A 491 -6.22 75.64 -68.60
CA ILE A 491 -6.33 77.00 -68.05
C ILE A 491 -5.10 77.81 -68.45
N ALA A 492 -3.89 77.27 -68.28
CA ALA A 492 -2.66 77.95 -68.67
C ALA A 492 -2.62 78.29 -70.18
N ALA A 493 -3.12 77.39 -71.03
CA ALA A 493 -3.24 77.65 -72.47
C ALA A 493 -4.25 78.77 -72.77
N LEU A 494 -5.36 78.85 -72.03
CA LEU A 494 -6.33 79.93 -72.17
C LEU A 494 -5.77 81.28 -71.68
N GLU A 495 -5.04 81.29 -70.57
CA GLU A 495 -4.44 82.49 -69.99
C GLU A 495 -3.31 83.07 -70.85
N THR A 496 -2.58 82.21 -71.59
CA THR A 496 -1.54 82.65 -72.53
C THR A 496 -2.09 83.05 -73.91
N SER A 497 -3.35 82.73 -74.20
CA SER A 497 -4.05 83.09 -75.44
C SER A 497 -4.88 84.38 -75.31
N ALA A 498 -4.99 84.94 -74.11
CA ALA A 498 -5.64 86.21 -73.80
C ALA A 498 -4.59 87.33 -73.67
#